data_AF-A0A6A4QFU3-F1
#
_entry.id   AF-A0A6A4QFU3-F1
#
_cell.length_a   1.000
_cell.length_b   1.000
_cell.length_c   1.000
_cell.angle_alpha   90.00
_cell.angle_beta   90.00
_cell.angle_gamma   90.00
#
_symmetry.space_group_name_H-M   'P 1'
#
loop_
_entity.id
_entity.type
_entity.pdbx_description
1 polymer ?
#
loop_
_entity_poly.entity_id
_entity_poly.type
_entity_poly.pdbx_seq_one_letter_code
_entity_poly.pdbx_strand_id
1 'polypeptide(L)'
;MLVSPSIYIHLLQYCAFKMEHHKAFLASSFWLFLVIFLTISLYGVIAISEEHHVTPHVGPVVKRDQRRTLCDTEYGEISSIDIKGGHSAPPYHLQFFTLEPNSVFLPVLLHVNMVFYVHTGNLYISKF
;
A
#
# COMPACT_ATOMS: atom_id res chain seq x y z
N MET A 1 -10.70 -37.98 -66.19
CA MET A 1 -9.63 -37.94 -65.15
C MET A 1 -10.29 -37.98 -63.79
N LEU A 2 -10.40 -39.18 -63.19
CA LEU A 2 -10.94 -39.36 -61.84
C LEU A 2 -9.77 -39.31 -60.86
N VAL A 3 -9.74 -38.29 -60.00
CA VAL A 3 -8.77 -38.18 -58.90
C VAL A 3 -9.05 -39.33 -57.92
N SER A 4 -8.02 -40.13 -57.63
CA SER A 4 -8.13 -41.35 -56.83
C SER A 4 -8.60 -41.04 -55.39
N PRO A 5 -9.57 -41.79 -54.82
CA PRO A 5 -10.08 -41.60 -53.45
C PRO A 5 -8.99 -41.65 -52.36
N SER A 6 -7.87 -42.32 -52.66
CA SER A 6 -6.72 -42.46 -51.76
C SER A 6 -6.05 -41.12 -51.42
N ILE A 7 -6.04 -40.16 -52.36
CA ILE A 7 -5.40 -38.84 -52.14
C ILE A 7 -6.19 -38.04 -51.10
N TYR A 8 -7.51 -38.14 -51.10
CA TYR A 8 -8.36 -37.42 -50.16
C TYR A 8 -8.21 -37.93 -48.73
N ILE A 9 -8.06 -39.25 -48.55
CA ILE A 9 -7.81 -39.87 -47.24
C ILE A 9 -6.44 -39.45 -46.70
N HIS A 10 -5.39 -39.44 -47.53
CA HIS A 10 -4.08 -38.97 -47.12
C HIS A 10 -4.07 -37.48 -46.74
N LEU A 11 -4.81 -36.63 -47.46
CA LEU A 11 -4.94 -35.21 -47.14
C LEU A 11 -5.66 -34.99 -45.81
N LEU A 12 -6.78 -35.70 -45.58
CA LEU A 12 -7.53 -35.62 -44.33
C LEU A 12 -6.71 -36.11 -43.13
N GLN A 13 -5.96 -37.20 -43.29
CA GLN A 13 -5.10 -37.75 -42.23
C GLN A 13 -3.94 -36.80 -41.90
N TYR A 14 -3.35 -36.15 -42.91
CA TYR A 14 -2.35 -35.10 -42.70
C TYR A 14 -2.92 -33.87 -42.00
N CYS A 15 -4.12 -33.42 -42.38
CA CYS A 15 -4.80 -32.30 -41.73
C CYS A 15 -5.19 -32.60 -40.27
N ALA A 16 -5.64 -33.82 -39.98
CA ALA A 16 -5.95 -34.27 -38.62
C ALA A 16 -4.69 -34.31 -37.74
N PHE A 17 -3.60 -34.90 -38.23
CA PHE A 17 -2.31 -34.96 -37.53
C PHE A 17 -1.74 -33.55 -37.24
N LYS A 18 -1.85 -32.63 -38.21
CA LYS A 18 -1.38 -31.24 -38.05
C LYS A 18 -2.20 -30.45 -37.04
N MET A 19 -3.52 -30.69 -36.95
CA MET A 19 -4.38 -30.06 -35.95
C MET A 19 -4.14 -30.58 -34.53
N GLU A 20 -3.79 -31.86 -34.36
CA GLU A 20 -3.44 -32.40 -33.03
C GLU A 20 -2.12 -31.83 -32.49
N HIS A 21 -1.11 -31.68 -33.35
CA HIS A 21 0.18 -31.13 -32.95
C HIS A 21 0.10 -29.66 -32.52
N HIS A 22 -0.80 -28.87 -33.12
CA HIS A 22 -1.04 -27.48 -32.71
C HIS A 22 -1.78 -27.39 -31.37
N LYS A 23 -2.72 -28.29 -31.08
CA LYS A 23 -3.42 -28.32 -29.79
C LYS A 23 -2.49 -28.70 -28.64
N ALA A 24 -1.60 -29.68 -28.87
CA ALA A 24 -0.57 -30.06 -27.90
C ALA A 24 0.46 -28.93 -27.68
N PHE A 25 0.85 -28.23 -28.74
CA PHE A 25 1.76 -27.08 -28.67
C PHE A 25 1.15 -25.89 -27.90
N LEU A 26 -0.11 -25.56 -28.17
CA LEU A 26 -0.83 -24.49 -27.47
C LEU A 26 -1.10 -24.83 -26.00
N ALA A 27 -1.47 -26.09 -25.70
CA ALA A 27 -1.66 -26.56 -24.33
C ALA A 27 -0.36 -26.58 -23.52
N SER A 28 0.76 -26.93 -24.15
CA SER A 28 2.10 -26.89 -23.53
C SER A 28 2.52 -25.46 -23.16
N SER A 29 2.27 -24.50 -24.05
CA SER A 29 2.61 -23.10 -23.78
C SER A 29 1.80 -22.53 -22.61
N PHE A 30 0.51 -22.88 -22.49
CA PHE A 30 -0.35 -22.39 -21.40
C PHE A 30 0.11 -22.92 -20.02
N TRP A 31 0.56 -24.17 -19.97
CA TRP A 31 1.09 -24.77 -18.74
C TRP A 31 2.33 -24.05 -18.23
N LEU A 32 3.24 -23.65 -19.13
CA LEU A 32 4.44 -22.90 -18.75
C LEU A 32 4.10 -21.55 -18.13
N PHE A 33 3.15 -20.81 -18.71
CA PHE A 33 2.70 -19.53 -18.15
C PHE A 33 2.05 -19.71 -16.77
N LEU A 34 1.27 -20.77 -16.57
CA LEU A 34 0.64 -21.07 -15.29
C LEU A 34 1.67 -21.40 -14.21
N VAL A 35 2.72 -22.18 -14.54
CA VAL A 35 3.82 -22.48 -13.61
C VAL A 35 4.61 -21.21 -13.26
N ILE A 36 4.93 -20.36 -14.25
CA ILE A 36 5.63 -19.09 -14.01
C ILE A 36 4.79 -18.16 -13.13
N PHE A 37 3.48 -18.06 -13.37
CA PHE A 37 2.60 -17.24 -12.55
C PHE A 37 2.50 -17.74 -11.10
N LEU A 38 2.45 -19.07 -10.90
CA LEU A 38 2.47 -19.68 -9.57
C LEU A 38 3.79 -19.45 -8.84
N THR A 39 4.92 -19.55 -9.53
CA THR A 39 6.24 -19.30 -8.90
C THR A 39 6.43 -17.84 -8.53
N ILE A 40 5.98 -16.90 -9.38
CA ILE A 40 6.01 -15.46 -9.07
C ILE A 40 5.08 -15.15 -7.88
N SER A 41 3.87 -15.71 -7.86
CA SER A 41 2.92 -15.51 -6.75
C SER A 41 3.47 -16.06 -5.43
N LEU A 42 4.09 -17.23 -5.47
CA LEU A 42 4.71 -17.84 -4.28
C LEU A 42 5.94 -17.05 -3.82
N TYR A 43 6.77 -16.55 -4.74
CA TYR A 43 7.92 -15.70 -4.42
C TYR A 43 7.49 -14.37 -3.81
N GLY A 44 6.40 -13.76 -4.31
CA GLY A 44 5.81 -12.57 -3.72
C GLY A 44 5.33 -12.78 -2.28
N VAL A 45 4.72 -13.93 -1.97
CA VAL A 45 4.30 -14.28 -0.60
C VAL A 45 5.50 -14.47 0.33
N ILE A 46 6.58 -15.09 -0.14
CA ILE A 46 7.81 -15.28 0.66
C ILE A 46 8.50 -13.93 0.91
N ALA A 47 8.56 -13.03 -0.08
CA ALA A 47 9.12 -11.69 0.11
C ALA A 47 8.36 -10.85 1.16
N ILE A 48 7.04 -11.02 1.27
CA ILE A 48 6.23 -10.40 2.33
C ILE A 48 6.49 -11.07 3.69
N SER A 49 6.82 -12.37 3.69
CA SER A 49 7.09 -13.14 4.91
C SER A 49 8.50 -12.96 5.46
N GLU A 50 9.50 -12.71 4.62
CA GLU A 50 10.90 -12.48 5.03
C GLU A 50 11.12 -11.06 5.59
N GLU A 51 10.20 -10.13 5.33
CA GLU A 51 10.14 -8.84 6.04
C GLU A 51 9.47 -8.96 7.43
N HIS A 52 9.27 -10.18 7.94
CA HIS A 52 8.91 -10.42 9.33
C HIS A 52 10.17 -10.62 10.20
N HIS A 53 11.20 -9.81 9.97
CA HIS A 53 12.19 -9.57 11.01
C HIS A 53 11.46 -8.82 12.12
N VAL A 54 11.16 -9.52 13.22
CA VAL A 54 10.62 -8.94 14.46
C VAL A 54 11.69 -8.04 15.08
N THR A 55 11.97 -6.91 14.44
CA THR A 55 12.41 -5.73 15.15
C THR A 55 11.19 -5.25 15.93
N PRO A 56 11.29 -4.98 17.25
CA PRO A 56 10.20 -4.32 17.95
C PRO A 56 9.75 -3.14 17.09
N HIS A 57 8.45 -3.05 16.78
CA HIS A 57 7.90 -1.95 16.00
C HIS A 57 8.15 -0.64 16.74
N VAL A 58 9.36 -0.11 16.62
CA VAL A 58 9.68 1.26 16.98
C VAL A 58 9.00 2.07 15.90
N GLY A 59 7.78 2.52 16.20
CA GLY A 59 7.06 3.43 15.33
C GLY A 59 7.94 4.63 14.97
N PRO A 60 7.62 5.35 13.88
CA PRO A 60 8.42 6.47 13.41
C PRO A 60 8.68 7.47 14.55
N VAL A 61 9.95 7.61 14.95
CA VAL A 61 10.38 8.56 15.97
C VAL A 61 10.56 9.92 15.30
N VAL A 62 9.69 10.86 15.66
CA VAL A 62 9.74 12.23 15.16
C VAL A 62 10.51 13.12 16.12
N LYS A 63 11.56 13.77 15.62
CA LYS A 63 12.29 14.79 16.37
C LYS A 63 11.61 16.16 16.27
N ARG A 64 11.89 17.06 17.23
CA ARG A 64 11.25 18.39 17.28
C ARG A 64 11.61 19.27 16.08
N ASP A 65 12.84 19.19 15.60
CA ASP A 65 13.39 19.93 14.45
C ASP A 65 12.73 19.58 13.12
N GLN A 66 12.09 18.40 13.03
CA GLN A 66 11.38 17.96 11.84
C GLN A 66 9.95 18.52 11.77
N ARG A 67 9.48 19.18 12.83
CA ARG A 67 8.13 19.74 12.90
C ARG A 67 8.10 21.08 12.18
N ARG A 68 7.00 21.36 11.50
CA ARG A 68 6.73 22.65 10.91
C ARG A 68 6.04 23.54 11.94
N THR A 69 6.66 24.66 12.29
CA THR A 69 6.03 25.70 13.11
C THR A 69 4.91 26.37 12.33
N LEU A 70 3.73 26.41 12.94
CA LEU A 70 2.53 27.06 12.40
C LEU A 70 2.31 28.44 13.03
N CYS A 71 2.61 28.57 14.32
CA CYS A 71 2.51 29.81 15.07
C CYS A 71 3.59 29.82 16.15
N ASP A 72 4.23 30.96 16.35
CA ASP A 72 5.21 31.18 17.41
C ASP A 72 5.03 32.60 17.95
N THR A 73 4.69 32.70 19.23
CA THR A 73 4.36 33.95 19.92
C THR A 73 4.90 33.89 21.35
N GLU A 74 4.94 35.04 22.01
CA GLU A 74 5.29 35.12 23.43
C GLU A 74 4.33 34.34 24.36
N TYR A 75 3.12 34.01 23.88
CA TYR A 75 2.12 33.26 24.64
C TYR A 75 2.14 31.76 24.35
N GLY A 76 2.95 31.31 23.39
CA GLY A 76 3.07 29.90 23.03
C GLY A 76 3.42 29.64 21.57
N GLU A 77 3.65 28.36 21.31
CA GLU A 77 4.06 27.79 20.02
C GLU A 77 3.08 26.69 19.59
N ILE A 78 2.73 26.68 18.31
CA ILE A 78 1.98 25.61 17.67
C ILE A 78 2.81 25.07 16.51
N SER A 79 3.11 23.78 16.53
CA SER A 79 3.83 23.10 15.45
C SER A 79 3.10 21.84 14.98
N SER A 80 3.40 21.37 13.78
CA SER A 80 2.71 20.24 13.15
C SER A 80 3.66 19.33 12.37
N ILE A 81 3.25 18.08 12.17
CA ILE A 81 3.94 17.14 11.29
C ILE A 81 2.97 16.11 10.73
N ASP A 82 3.19 15.74 9.47
CA ASP A 82 2.53 14.61 8.83
C ASP A 82 3.41 13.37 8.94
N ILE A 83 2.91 12.36 9.65
CA ILE A 83 3.55 11.05 9.75
C ILE A 83 2.94 10.15 8.70
N LYS A 84 3.74 9.69 7.74
CA LYS A 84 3.30 8.65 6.82
C LYS A 84 2.96 7.39 7.62
N GLY A 85 1.75 6.88 7.42
CA GLY A 85 1.39 5.56 7.93
C GLY A 85 2.29 4.48 7.34
N GLY A 86 2.23 3.27 7.91
CA GLY A 86 2.83 2.09 7.28
C GLY A 86 2.28 1.83 5.88
N HIS A 87 2.73 0.75 5.24
CA HIS A 87 2.55 0.46 3.81
C HIS A 87 1.12 0.65 3.23
N SER A 88 0.08 0.58 4.07
CA SER A 88 -1.33 0.76 3.68
C SER A 88 -2.14 1.68 4.59
N ALA A 89 -1.52 2.37 5.56
CA ALA A 89 -2.23 3.22 6.51
C ALA A 89 -2.27 4.69 6.03
N PRO A 90 -3.40 5.40 6.20
CA PRO A 90 -3.45 6.83 5.90
C PRO A 90 -2.44 7.58 6.78
N PRO A 91 -1.90 8.71 6.29
CA PRO A 91 -1.01 9.54 7.10
C PRO A 91 -1.73 10.09 8.33
N TYR A 92 -0.99 10.23 9.43
CA TYR A 92 -1.46 10.84 10.65
C TYR A 92 -0.95 12.28 10.72
N HIS A 93 -1.85 13.23 10.94
CA HIS A 93 -1.47 14.62 11.20
C HIS A 93 -1.39 14.84 12.70
N LEU A 94 -0.21 15.22 13.19
CA LEU A 94 0.00 15.56 14.60
C LEU A 94 0.24 17.06 14.75
N GLN A 95 -0.43 17.66 15.73
CA GLN A 95 -0.25 19.07 16.10
C GLN A 95 0.13 19.16 17.57
N PHE A 96 1.18 19.92 17.84
CA PHE A 96 1.73 20.14 19.18
C PHE A 96 1.42 21.57 19.58
N PHE A 97 0.76 21.71 20.73
CA PHE A 97 0.43 23.00 21.33
C PHE A 97 1.26 23.16 22.60
N THR A 98 2.03 24.24 22.69
CA THR A 98 2.72 24.66 23.90
C THR A 98 2.24 26.07 24.21
N LEU A 99 1.70 26.27 25.40
CA LEU A 99 1.04 27.51 25.80
C LEU A 99 1.58 27.97 27.14
N GLU A 100 1.80 29.28 27.28
CA GLU A 100 2.19 29.87 28.55
C GLU A 100 1.01 29.83 29.55
N PRO A 101 1.27 29.80 30.86
CA PRO A 101 0.22 29.85 31.87
C PRO A 101 -0.71 31.05 31.69
N ASN A 102 -2.02 30.83 31.87
CA ASN A 102 -3.07 31.84 31.69
C ASN A 102 -3.25 32.37 30.27
N SER A 103 -2.66 31.72 29.25
CA SER A 103 -2.98 32.01 27.85
C SER A 103 -4.26 31.29 27.41
N VAL A 104 -4.88 31.80 26.33
CA VAL A 104 -6.06 31.18 25.72
C VAL A 104 -5.81 30.95 24.24
N PHE A 105 -6.15 29.76 23.77
CA PHE A 105 -6.25 29.51 22.33
C PHE A 105 -7.63 29.96 21.86
N LEU A 106 -7.65 30.88 20.89
CA LEU A 106 -8.90 31.45 20.41
C LEU A 106 -9.79 30.38 19.76
N PRO A 107 -11.12 30.52 19.84
CA PRO A 107 -12.04 29.60 19.17
C PRO A 107 -11.74 29.53 17.67
N VAL A 108 -11.52 28.32 17.16
CA VAL A 108 -11.30 28.04 15.74
C VAL A 108 -12.17 26.88 15.30
N LEU A 109 -12.63 26.93 14.04
CA LEU A 109 -13.32 25.80 13.43
C LEU A 109 -12.28 24.81 12.90
N LEU A 110 -12.27 23.61 13.47
CA LEU A 110 -11.41 22.53 13.02
C LEU A 110 -12.13 21.76 11.91
N HIS A 111 -11.52 21.68 10.73
CA HIS A 111 -12.09 20.96 9.57
C HIS A 111 -11.90 19.43 9.64
N VAL A 112 -11.37 18.91 10.75
CA VAL A 112 -11.02 17.50 10.94
C VAL A 112 -11.35 17.05 12.35
N ASN A 113 -11.62 15.75 12.52
CA ASN A 113 -11.77 15.13 13.83
C ASN A 113 -10.41 15.13 14.54
N MET A 114 -10.32 15.76 15.71
CA MET A 114 -9.10 15.80 16.51
C MET A 114 -9.26 15.02 17.82
N VAL A 115 -8.17 14.39 18.24
CA VAL A 115 -8.03 13.77 19.56
C VAL A 115 -6.97 14.54 20.33
N PHE A 116 -7.34 15.06 21.51
CA PHE A 116 -6.45 15.85 22.33
C PHE A 116 -5.81 14.99 23.41
N TYR A 117 -4.50 15.15 23.59
CA TYR A 117 -3.73 14.55 24.66
C TYR A 117 -2.91 15.63 25.37
N VAL A 118 -3.03 15.68 26.69
CA VAL A 118 -2.31 16.64 27.53
C VAL A 118 -1.07 15.96 28.07
N HIS A 119 0.10 16.36 27.58
CA HIS A 119 1.38 15.85 28.08
C HIS A 119 1.76 16.46 29.43
N THR A 120 1.47 17.74 29.65
CA THR A 120 1.85 18.48 30.86
C THR A 120 0.86 19.62 31.13
N GLY A 121 0.57 19.87 32.40
CA GLY A 121 -0.35 20.93 32.84
C GLY A 121 -1.82 20.52 32.79
N ASN A 122 -2.70 21.51 32.91
CA ASN A 122 -4.15 21.35 32.85
C ASN A 122 -4.68 22.14 31.65
N LEU A 123 -5.54 21.50 30.86
CA LEU A 123 -6.21 22.12 29.71
C LEU A 123 -7.72 22.14 29.96
N TYR A 124 -8.33 23.31 29.82
CA TYR A 124 -9.78 23.45 29.85
C TYR A 124 -10.31 23.54 28.42
N ILE A 125 -11.15 22.58 28.03
CA ILE A 125 -11.75 22.52 26.69
C ILE A 125 -13.23 22.85 26.82
N SER A 126 -13.68 23.86 26.09
CA SER A 126 -15.10 24.21 25.94
C SER A 126 -15.61 23.72 24.58
N LYS A 127 -16.80 23.13 24.56
CA LYS A 127 -17.52 22.78 23.34
C LYS A 127 -18.55 23.87 23.08
N PHE A 128 -18.43 24.55 21.94
CA PHE A 128 -19.38 25.56 21.47
C PHE A 128 -20.37 24.94 20.49
#